data_AF-A0A667I5B8-F1
#
_entry.id   AF-A0A667I5B8-F1
#
_cell.length_a   1.000
_cell.length_b   1.000
_cell.length_c   1.000
_cell.angle_alpha   90.00
_cell.angle_beta   90.00
_cell.angle_gamma   90.00
#
_symmetry.space_group_name_H-M   'P 1'
#
loop_
_entity.id
_entity.type
_entity.pdbx_description
1 polymer ?
#
loop_
_entity_poly.entity_id
_entity_poly.type
_entity_poly.pdbx_seq_one_letter_code
_entity_poly.pdbx_strand_id
1 'polypeptide(L)'
;MCCDFRAEMQQKVVTSELFRGKKEGYAEALNQPFANSRIDEGDINPKVLQLISSEKIQYGVPVIKYDRKGFRARERQFLLTQKAAYVVELAKIKQKIAYSALKGVSTSSLSDGILVIHVSPEDSKQKGDAVLQCEHIFEAITKLVMLVKRGNIVNVVQGSLRFCISPGKEGTIVFDTGPEEQIYKDKNGQLTVVEATFSLPRKGLTPYHSGSHSCFQRWSLL
;
A
#
# COMPACT_ATOMS: atom_id res chain seq x y z
N MET A 1 8.20 20.98 -18.62
CA MET A 1 8.54 21.74 -17.39
C MET A 1 7.30 22.27 -16.65
N CYS A 2 6.48 23.21 -17.17
CA CYS A 2 5.30 23.71 -16.43
C CYS A 2 4.18 22.64 -16.25
N CYS A 3 4.02 21.75 -17.23
CA CYS A 3 3.02 20.68 -17.23
C CYS A 3 3.30 19.63 -16.15
N ASP A 4 4.58 19.29 -15.96
CA ASP A 4 5.03 18.21 -15.08
C ASP A 4 4.86 18.62 -13.62
N PHE A 5 5.21 19.86 -13.28
CA PHE A 5 4.99 20.43 -11.96
C PHE A 5 3.50 20.49 -11.60
N ARG A 6 2.64 20.89 -12.54
CA ARG A 6 1.19 20.93 -12.31
C ARG A 6 0.62 19.53 -12.04
N ALA A 7 1.07 18.53 -12.80
CA ALA A 7 0.64 17.15 -12.63
C ALA A 7 1.10 16.57 -11.28
N GLU A 8 2.33 16.87 -10.85
CA GLU A 8 2.86 16.48 -9.55
C GLU A 8 2.09 17.12 -8.40
N MET A 9 1.82 18.43 -8.47
CA MET A 9 1.05 19.14 -7.44
C MET A 9 -0.37 18.58 -7.33
N GLN A 10 -1.00 18.25 -8.46
CA GLN A 10 -2.33 17.61 -8.44
C GLN A 10 -2.29 16.23 -7.77
N GLN A 11 -1.26 15.42 -8.03
CA GLN A 11 -1.08 14.14 -7.35
C GLN A 11 -0.89 14.32 -5.84
N LYS A 12 -0.12 15.33 -5.40
CA LYS A 12 0.07 15.65 -3.98
C LYS A 12 -1.23 16.07 -3.28
N VAL A 13 -2.06 16.89 -3.94
CA VAL A 13 -3.38 17.28 -3.42
C VAL A 13 -4.27 16.05 -3.24
N VAL A 14 -4.41 15.22 -4.27
CA VAL A 14 -5.23 14.00 -4.19
C VAL A 14 -4.70 13.07 -3.11
N THR A 15 -3.39 12.80 -3.07
CA THR A 15 -2.78 11.95 -2.04
C THR A 15 -3.08 12.48 -0.63
N SER A 16 -3.03 13.80 -0.46
CA SER A 16 -3.36 14.44 0.80
C SER A 16 -4.81 14.23 1.21
N GLU A 17 -5.77 14.40 0.31
CA GLU A 17 -7.19 14.19 0.58
C GLU A 17 -7.48 12.73 1.00
N LEU A 18 -6.79 11.79 0.36
CA LEU A 18 -6.94 10.36 0.60
C LEU A 18 -6.34 9.93 1.94
N PHE A 19 -5.14 10.41 2.30
CA PHE A 19 -4.33 9.77 3.36
C PHE A 19 -3.90 10.66 4.53
N ARG A 20 -3.97 11.99 4.42
CA ARG A 20 -3.49 12.89 5.48
C ARG A 20 -4.21 12.58 6.79
N GLY A 21 -3.43 12.22 7.82
CA GLY A 21 -3.93 11.88 9.15
C GLY A 21 -4.68 10.55 9.24
N LYS A 22 -4.67 9.73 8.19
CA LYS A 22 -5.41 8.45 8.12
C LYS A 22 -4.49 7.23 8.02
N LYS A 23 -3.36 7.33 7.31
CA LYS A 23 -2.40 6.24 7.12
C LYS A 23 -0.98 6.68 7.49
N GLU A 24 -0.28 5.88 8.28
CA GLU A 24 1.14 6.02 8.62
C GLU A 24 2.02 5.89 7.36
N GLY A 25 3.19 6.52 7.35
CA GLY A 25 4.05 6.57 6.15
C GLY A 25 3.67 7.67 5.14
N TYR A 26 2.56 8.40 5.36
CA TYR A 26 2.10 9.46 4.46
C TYR A 26 3.12 10.61 4.33
N ALA A 27 3.73 11.03 5.43
CA ALA A 27 4.67 12.15 5.41
C ALA A 27 5.92 11.81 4.62
N GLU A 28 6.43 10.59 4.81
CA GLU A 28 7.58 10.02 4.12
C GLU A 28 7.29 9.89 2.62
N ALA A 29 6.08 9.43 2.26
CA ALA A 29 5.65 9.31 0.87
C ALA A 29 5.62 10.65 0.13
N LEU A 30 5.34 11.78 0.81
CA LEU A 30 5.34 13.10 0.19
C LEU A 30 6.74 13.69 -0.05
N ASN A 31 7.76 13.17 0.63
CA ASN A 31 9.14 13.62 0.45
C ASN A 31 9.76 13.11 -0.86
N GLN A 32 9.12 12.12 -1.51
CA GLN A 32 9.58 11.56 -2.76
C GLN A 32 8.60 11.90 -3.90
N PRO A 33 9.09 12.38 -5.07
CA PRO A 33 8.21 12.63 -6.20
C PRO A 33 7.67 11.31 -6.75
N PHE A 34 6.41 11.34 -7.21
CA PHE A 34 5.80 10.17 -7.83
C PHE A 34 6.34 9.96 -9.25
N ALA A 35 6.73 8.72 -9.55
CA ALA A 35 7.27 8.36 -10.86
C ALA A 35 6.16 8.29 -11.91
N ASN A 36 6.51 8.44 -13.20
CA ASN A 36 5.56 8.24 -14.29
C ASN A 36 5.04 6.79 -14.33
N SER A 37 5.96 5.83 -14.22
CA SER A 37 5.71 4.40 -14.05
C SER A 37 6.85 3.81 -13.20
N ARG A 38 6.57 2.72 -12.48
CA ARG A 38 7.56 1.90 -11.75
C ARG A 38 7.91 0.61 -12.50
N ILE A 39 7.33 0.43 -13.68
CA ILE A 39 7.67 -0.62 -14.65
C ILE A 39 7.88 0.05 -16.00
N ASP A 40 9.03 -0.21 -16.62
CA ASP A 40 9.32 0.26 -17.96
C ASP A 40 8.53 -0.56 -18.99
N GLU A 41 8.10 0.07 -20.08
CA GLU A 41 7.27 -0.59 -21.09
C GLU A 41 7.98 -1.80 -21.72
N GLY A 42 9.32 -1.77 -21.81
CA GLY A 42 10.15 -2.89 -22.27
C GLY A 42 10.13 -4.12 -21.36
N ASP A 43 9.83 -3.94 -20.07
CA ASP A 43 9.72 -5.04 -19.09
C ASP A 43 8.32 -5.66 -19.05
N ILE A 44 7.38 -5.11 -19.83
CA ILE A 44 6.05 -5.65 -20.00
C ILE A 44 6.06 -6.62 -21.16
N ASN A 45 5.57 -7.84 -20.93
CA ASN A 45 5.58 -8.87 -21.96
C ASN A 45 4.83 -8.39 -23.23
N PRO A 46 5.40 -8.55 -24.44
CA PRO A 46 4.77 -8.08 -25.68
C PRO A 46 3.36 -8.64 -25.93
N LYS A 47 3.07 -9.86 -25.47
CA LYS A 47 1.72 -10.44 -25.57
C LYS A 47 0.71 -9.67 -24.71
N VAL A 48 1.13 -9.17 -23.55
CA VAL A 48 0.29 -8.34 -22.70
C VAL A 48 0.02 -7.01 -23.37
N LEU A 49 1.06 -6.35 -23.92
CA LEU A 49 0.93 -5.11 -24.68
C LEU A 49 -0.05 -5.28 -25.86
N GLN A 50 0.04 -6.40 -26.59
CA GLN A 50 -0.89 -6.72 -27.67
C GLN A 50 -2.34 -6.88 -27.16
N LEU A 51 -2.53 -7.59 -26.04
CA LEU A 51 -3.86 -7.83 -25.45
C LEU A 51 -4.54 -6.55 -24.93
N ILE A 52 -3.76 -5.56 -24.48
CA ILE A 52 -4.28 -4.27 -24.00
C ILE A 52 -4.11 -3.14 -25.01
N SER A 53 -3.65 -3.41 -26.23
CA SER A 53 -3.29 -2.43 -27.27
C SER A 53 -4.35 -1.36 -27.57
N SER A 54 -5.63 -1.66 -27.33
CA SER A 54 -6.72 -0.68 -27.43
C SER A 54 -6.69 0.43 -26.35
N GLU A 55 -5.79 0.31 -25.37
CA GLU A 55 -5.66 1.17 -24.21
C GLU A 55 -4.17 1.48 -23.95
N LYS A 56 -3.82 2.75 -23.76
CA LYS A 56 -2.47 3.13 -23.34
C LYS A 56 -2.29 2.88 -21.84
N ILE A 57 -1.20 2.19 -21.47
CA ILE A 57 -0.77 2.06 -20.07
C ILE A 57 -0.37 3.44 -19.54
N GLN A 58 -0.97 3.83 -18.43
CA GLN A 58 -0.70 5.11 -17.75
C GLN A 58 0.28 4.96 -16.59
N TYR A 59 0.32 3.77 -15.99
CA TYR A 59 1.18 3.47 -14.85
C TYR A 59 1.32 1.95 -14.69
N GLY A 60 2.50 1.48 -14.32
CA GLY A 60 2.75 0.12 -13.90
C GLY A 60 3.57 0.08 -12.60
N VAL A 61 3.31 -0.89 -11.73
CA VAL A 61 4.08 -1.11 -10.50
C VAL A 61 4.18 -2.60 -10.17
N PRO A 62 5.35 -3.11 -9.74
CA PRO A 62 5.45 -4.47 -9.23
C PRO A 62 4.67 -4.59 -7.92
N VAL A 63 3.99 -5.73 -7.75
CA VAL A 63 3.18 -6.02 -6.56
C VAL A 63 3.29 -7.49 -6.19
N ILE A 64 3.03 -7.80 -4.92
CA ILE A 64 2.78 -9.16 -4.49
C ILE A 64 1.27 -9.38 -4.39
N LYS A 65 0.74 -10.34 -5.15
CA LYS A 65 -0.65 -10.79 -5.04
C LYS A 65 -0.75 -11.92 -4.04
N TYR A 66 -1.67 -11.79 -3.08
CA TYR A 66 -2.05 -12.87 -2.18
C TYR A 66 -3.27 -13.63 -2.71
N ASP A 67 -3.14 -14.94 -2.96
CA ASP A 67 -4.26 -15.77 -3.43
C ASP A 67 -5.41 -15.79 -2.40
N ARG A 68 -6.67 -15.58 -2.82
CA ARG A 68 -7.80 -15.37 -1.90
C ARG A 68 -8.14 -16.53 -0.94
N LYS A 69 -7.74 -17.77 -1.28
CA LYS A 69 -8.04 -18.97 -0.47
C LYS A 69 -6.88 -19.41 0.43
N GLY A 70 -5.65 -19.17 -0.01
CA GLY A 70 -4.45 -19.71 0.61
C GLY A 70 -3.41 -18.65 0.99
N PHE A 71 -3.65 -17.39 0.61
CA PHE A 71 -2.73 -16.27 0.77
C PHE A 71 -1.30 -16.59 0.33
N ARG A 72 -1.15 -17.40 -0.73
CA ARG A 72 0.16 -17.59 -1.34
C ARG A 72 0.58 -16.29 -2.02
N ALA A 73 1.74 -15.78 -1.62
CA ALA A 73 2.38 -14.63 -2.24
C ALA A 73 2.82 -14.96 -3.67
N ARG A 74 2.56 -14.05 -4.60
CA ARG A 74 2.90 -14.18 -6.02
C ARG A 74 3.31 -12.84 -6.59
N GLU A 75 4.50 -12.77 -7.16
CA GLU A 75 4.93 -11.58 -7.89
C GLU A 75 4.06 -11.34 -9.11
N ARG A 76 3.55 -10.12 -9.25
CA ARG A 76 2.72 -9.68 -10.36
C ARG A 76 3.11 -8.27 -10.75
N GLN A 77 2.73 -7.88 -11.96
CA GLN A 77 2.70 -6.49 -12.36
C GLN A 77 1.26 -5.98 -12.22
N PHE A 78 1.11 -4.80 -11.62
CA PHE A 78 -0.16 -4.08 -11.56
C PHE A 78 -0.12 -2.90 -12.53
N LEU A 79 -0.94 -2.97 -13.58
CA LEU A 79 -0.95 -2.00 -14.67
C LEU A 79 -2.28 -1.23 -14.66
N LEU A 80 -2.20 0.09 -14.80
CA LEU A 80 -3.35 0.99 -14.89
C LEU A 80 -3.45 1.56 -16.30
N THR A 81 -4.65 1.55 -16.85
CA THR A 81 -5.00 2.22 -18.11
C THR A 81 -6.10 3.25 -17.87
N GLN A 82 -6.63 3.86 -18.92
CA GLN A 82 -7.77 4.77 -18.79
C GLN A 82 -9.10 4.07 -18.46
N LYS A 83 -9.22 2.75 -18.65
CA LYS A 83 -10.50 2.02 -18.53
C LYS A 83 -10.50 0.93 -17.47
N ALA A 84 -9.33 0.39 -17.14
CA ALA A 84 -9.23 -0.76 -16.26
C ALA A 84 -7.87 -0.84 -15.56
N ALA A 85 -7.84 -1.60 -14.47
CA ALA A 85 -6.61 -2.10 -13.87
C ALA A 85 -6.39 -3.57 -14.24
N TYR A 86 -5.13 -3.96 -14.39
CA TYR A 86 -4.73 -5.31 -14.81
C TYR A 86 -3.71 -5.88 -13.83
N VAL A 87 -3.93 -7.13 -13.40
CA VAL A 87 -2.95 -7.93 -12.65
C VAL A 87 -2.36 -8.95 -13.62
N VAL A 88 -1.05 -8.89 -13.83
CA VAL A 88 -0.34 -9.61 -14.88
C VAL A 88 0.72 -10.54 -14.29
N GLU A 89 0.85 -11.73 -14.88
CA GLU A 89 1.95 -12.67 -14.64
C GLU A 89 2.57 -13.05 -15.99
N LEU A 90 3.81 -12.63 -16.23
CA LEU A 90 4.52 -12.87 -17.49
C LEU A 90 3.66 -12.44 -18.69
N ALA A 91 3.33 -13.38 -19.58
CA ALA A 91 2.51 -13.15 -20.77
C ALA A 91 0.99 -13.25 -20.53
N LYS A 92 0.52 -13.36 -19.27
CA LYS A 92 -0.88 -13.66 -18.95
C LYS A 92 -1.51 -12.57 -18.10
N ILE A 93 -2.65 -12.04 -18.57
CA ILE A 93 -3.54 -11.23 -17.75
C ILE A 93 -4.28 -12.17 -16.79
N LYS A 94 -3.99 -12.06 -15.49
CA LYS A 94 -4.64 -12.88 -14.46
C LYS A 94 -5.96 -12.30 -14.01
N GLN A 95 -6.08 -10.98 -14.00
CA GLN A 95 -7.32 -10.31 -13.64
C GLN A 95 -7.38 -8.97 -14.35
N LYS A 96 -8.52 -8.69 -15.00
CA LYS A 96 -8.89 -7.36 -15.49
C LYS A 96 -9.98 -6.83 -14.58
N ILE A 97 -9.82 -5.58 -14.12
CA ILE A 97 -10.77 -4.89 -13.24
C ILE A 97 -11.18 -3.63 -13.98
N ALA A 98 -12.31 -3.69 -14.69
CA ALA A 98 -12.89 -2.52 -15.32
C ALA A 98 -13.28 -1.50 -14.26
N TYR A 99 -13.05 -0.22 -14.50
CA TYR A 99 -13.42 0.83 -13.54
C TYR A 99 -14.93 0.95 -13.35
N SER A 100 -15.73 0.47 -14.31
CA SER A 100 -17.18 0.31 -14.13
C SER A 100 -17.52 -0.59 -12.94
N ALA A 101 -16.83 -1.72 -12.81
CA ALA A 101 -17.03 -2.73 -11.77
C ALA A 101 -16.26 -2.43 -10.47
N LEU A 102 -15.43 -1.39 -10.42
CA LEU A 102 -14.69 -1.01 -9.22
C LEU A 102 -15.64 -0.39 -8.18
N LYS A 103 -15.75 -1.03 -7.02
CA LYS A 103 -16.54 -0.54 -5.87
C LYS A 103 -15.77 0.41 -4.99
N GLY A 104 -14.48 0.14 -4.81
CA GLY A 104 -13.61 0.94 -3.97
C GLY A 104 -12.25 0.29 -3.75
N VAL A 105 -11.43 0.95 -2.94
CA VAL A 105 -10.10 0.47 -2.55
C VAL A 105 -10.00 0.60 -1.04
N SER A 106 -9.49 -0.42 -0.36
CA SER A 106 -9.19 -0.34 1.07
C SER A 106 -7.72 -0.58 1.35
N THR A 107 -7.19 0.11 2.36
CA THR A 107 -5.86 -0.13 2.94
C THR A 107 -5.94 0.03 4.45
N SER A 108 -4.94 -0.44 5.19
CA SER A 108 -4.84 -0.20 6.63
C SER A 108 -4.42 1.25 6.93
N SER A 109 -4.53 1.63 8.21
CA SER A 109 -3.94 2.86 8.74
C SER A 109 -2.45 2.76 9.08
N LEU A 110 -1.84 1.57 9.06
CA LEU A 110 -0.42 1.34 9.40
C LEU A 110 0.48 1.65 8.20
N SER A 111 1.80 1.59 8.39
CA SER A 111 2.79 1.79 7.30
C SER A 111 2.90 0.61 6.33
N ASP A 112 2.10 -0.45 6.48
CA ASP A 112 2.14 -1.60 5.59
C ASP A 112 1.74 -1.26 4.13
N GLY A 113 2.16 -2.14 3.22
CA GLY A 113 1.91 -2.01 1.78
C GLY A 113 0.60 -2.65 1.28
N ILE A 114 -0.33 -3.08 2.14
CA ILE A 114 -1.52 -3.82 1.72
C ILE A 114 -2.59 -2.89 1.14
N LEU A 115 -3.07 -3.24 -0.05
CA LEU A 115 -4.23 -2.64 -0.69
C LEU A 115 -5.19 -3.72 -1.22
N VAL A 116 -6.48 -3.49 -1.05
CA VAL A 116 -7.54 -4.36 -1.54
C VAL A 116 -8.40 -3.61 -2.53
N ILE A 117 -8.47 -4.11 -3.75
CA ILE A 117 -9.35 -3.56 -4.79
C ILE A 117 -10.68 -4.30 -4.74
N HIS A 118 -11.74 -3.60 -4.34
CA HIS A 118 -13.08 -4.15 -4.22
C HIS A 118 -13.80 -4.14 -5.56
N VAL A 119 -14.26 -5.31 -6.00
CA VAL A 119 -14.86 -5.51 -7.32
C VAL A 119 -16.30 -5.96 -7.18
N SER A 120 -17.19 -5.35 -7.95
CA SER A 120 -18.57 -5.81 -8.06
C SER A 120 -18.62 -7.16 -8.77
N PRO A 121 -19.23 -8.19 -8.16
CA PRO A 121 -19.51 -9.43 -8.86
C PRO A 121 -20.69 -9.18 -9.80
N GLU A 122 -20.43 -8.66 -11.00
CA GLU A 122 -21.49 -8.44 -12.01
C GLU A 122 -21.94 -9.78 -12.62
N ASP A 123 -21.06 -10.79 -12.63
CA ASP A 123 -21.34 -12.15 -13.10
C ASP A 123 -20.59 -13.20 -12.26
N SER A 124 -21.11 -14.44 -12.20
CA SER A 124 -20.49 -15.58 -11.53
C SER A 124 -19.11 -15.98 -12.08
N LYS A 125 -18.73 -15.46 -13.25
CA LYS A 125 -17.42 -15.67 -13.90
C LYS A 125 -16.36 -14.66 -13.44
N GLN A 126 -16.76 -13.54 -12.84
CA GLN A 126 -15.83 -12.49 -12.45
C GLN A 126 -15.13 -12.84 -11.13
N LYS A 127 -13.83 -12.56 -11.09
CA LYS A 127 -13.01 -12.75 -9.88
C LYS A 127 -13.42 -11.73 -8.83
N GLY A 128 -13.50 -12.15 -7.57
CA GLY A 128 -13.67 -11.24 -6.44
C GLY A 128 -12.47 -10.31 -6.24
N ASP A 129 -12.38 -9.74 -5.05
CA ASP A 129 -11.45 -8.66 -4.73
C ASP A 129 -9.98 -9.05 -4.98
N ALA A 130 -9.15 -8.04 -5.27
CA ALA A 130 -7.72 -8.23 -5.44
C ALA A 130 -6.97 -7.69 -4.22
N VAL A 131 -6.47 -8.61 -3.38
CA VAL A 131 -5.53 -8.33 -2.29
C VAL A 131 -4.09 -8.25 -2.84
N LEU A 132 -3.47 -7.08 -2.76
CA LEU A 132 -2.12 -6.79 -3.26
C LEU A 132 -1.27 -6.16 -2.14
N GLN A 133 0.03 -6.40 -2.14
CA GLN A 133 1.02 -5.61 -1.43
C GLN A 133 1.83 -4.80 -2.45
N CYS A 134 2.01 -3.52 -2.17
CA CYS A 134 2.70 -2.57 -3.03
C CYS A 134 3.57 -1.66 -2.17
N GLU A 135 4.86 -1.59 -2.49
CA GLU A 135 5.81 -0.69 -1.82
C GLU A 135 5.44 0.78 -2.07
N HIS A 136 4.94 1.10 -3.27
CA HIS A 136 4.53 2.46 -3.65
C HIS A 136 3.00 2.66 -3.50
N ILE A 137 2.42 2.21 -2.39
CA ILE A 137 0.97 2.18 -2.18
C ILE A 137 0.28 3.55 -2.35
N PHE A 138 0.86 4.62 -1.80
CA PHE A 138 0.32 5.98 -1.92
C PHE A 138 0.27 6.43 -3.39
N GLU A 139 1.34 6.21 -4.12
CA GLU A 139 1.44 6.52 -5.56
C GLU A 139 0.43 5.71 -6.37
N ALA A 140 0.39 4.39 -6.15
CA ALA A 140 -0.48 3.47 -6.88
C ALA A 140 -1.97 3.79 -6.67
N ILE A 141 -2.39 4.03 -5.43
CA ILE A 141 -3.79 4.37 -5.11
C ILE A 141 -4.15 5.76 -5.64
N THR A 142 -3.29 6.76 -5.45
CA THR A 142 -3.54 8.11 -5.99
C THR A 142 -3.72 8.08 -7.50
N LYS A 143 -2.84 7.40 -8.24
CA LYS A 143 -2.95 7.27 -9.70
C LYS A 143 -4.22 6.54 -10.13
N LEU A 144 -4.59 5.47 -9.41
CA LEU A 144 -5.85 4.76 -9.65
C LEU A 144 -7.06 5.68 -9.45
N VAL A 145 -7.13 6.43 -8.35
CA VAL A 145 -8.24 7.36 -8.07
C VAL A 145 -8.34 8.45 -9.14
N MET A 146 -7.20 9.02 -9.56
CA MET A 146 -7.17 10.03 -10.63
C MET A 146 -7.67 9.51 -11.98
N LEU A 147 -7.46 8.22 -12.27
CA LEU A 147 -7.97 7.58 -13.50
C LEU A 147 -9.46 7.24 -13.41
N VAL A 148 -9.92 6.79 -12.25
CA VAL A 148 -11.33 6.42 -12.04
C VAL A 148 -12.25 7.63 -12.06
N LYS A 149 -11.77 8.82 -11.62
CA LYS A 149 -12.51 10.09 -11.62
C LYS A 149 -13.90 10.02 -10.97
N ARG A 150 -14.05 9.16 -9.98
CA ARG A 150 -15.23 9.11 -9.09
C ARG A 150 -14.87 9.81 -7.78
N GLY A 151 -15.87 10.13 -6.95
CA GLY A 151 -15.65 10.68 -5.61
C GLY A 151 -14.75 9.78 -4.74
N ASN A 152 -14.53 10.11 -3.47
CA ASN A 152 -13.63 9.33 -2.63
C ASN A 152 -14.05 7.85 -2.56
N ILE A 153 -13.28 6.98 -3.23
CA ILE A 153 -13.48 5.52 -3.27
C ILE A 153 -12.51 4.78 -2.35
N VAL A 154 -11.70 5.49 -1.58
CA VAL A 154 -10.64 4.92 -0.73
C VAL A 154 -11.11 4.87 0.72
N ASN A 155 -10.98 3.70 1.32
CA ASN A 155 -11.24 3.45 2.73
C ASN A 155 -9.94 3.09 3.45
N VAL A 156 -9.64 3.79 4.54
CA VAL A 156 -8.48 3.50 5.39
C VAL A 156 -9.02 2.90 6.69
N VAL A 157 -8.66 1.66 6.98
CA VAL A 157 -9.25 0.89 8.09
C VAL A 157 -8.25 0.60 9.19
N GLN A 158 -8.77 0.42 10.41
CA GLN A 158 -8.01 0.03 11.59
C GLN A 158 -8.41 -1.39 12.01
N GLY A 159 -7.42 -2.18 12.44
CA GLY A 159 -7.60 -3.53 13.01
C GLY A 159 -7.92 -4.62 11.99
N SER A 160 -8.97 -4.50 11.18
CA SER A 160 -9.29 -5.53 10.20
C SER A 160 -10.03 -5.03 8.95
N LEU A 161 -9.91 -5.82 7.87
CA LEU A 161 -10.56 -5.58 6.59
C LEU A 161 -11.20 -6.87 6.06
N ARG A 162 -12.47 -6.79 5.66
CA ARG A 162 -13.13 -7.86 4.92
C ARG A 162 -13.03 -7.65 3.42
N PHE A 163 -12.90 -8.74 2.68
CA PHE A 163 -12.85 -8.71 1.22
C PHE A 163 -13.61 -9.90 0.61
N CYS A 164 -14.14 -9.71 -0.59
CA CYS A 164 -14.91 -10.72 -1.30
C CYS A 164 -13.99 -11.76 -1.95
N ILE A 165 -14.12 -13.03 -1.54
CA ILE A 165 -13.40 -14.15 -2.17
C ILE A 165 -14.04 -14.54 -3.50
N SER A 166 -15.36 -14.72 -3.42
CA SER A 166 -16.30 -15.09 -4.49
C SER A 166 -17.70 -14.68 -4.01
N PRO A 167 -18.73 -14.66 -4.87
CA PRO A 167 -20.10 -14.38 -4.43
C PRO A 167 -20.49 -15.21 -3.19
N GLY A 168 -20.90 -14.55 -2.12
CA GLY A 168 -21.29 -15.18 -0.85
C GLY A 168 -20.15 -15.71 0.03
N LYS A 169 -18.87 -15.50 -0.32
CA LYS A 169 -17.72 -15.89 0.50
C LYS A 169 -16.81 -14.70 0.74
N GLU A 170 -16.51 -14.42 2.00
CA GLU A 170 -15.61 -13.35 2.43
C GLU A 170 -14.34 -13.93 3.06
N GLY A 171 -13.26 -13.15 3.00
CA GLY A 171 -12.04 -13.37 3.77
C GLY A 171 -11.75 -12.14 4.62
N THR A 172 -10.88 -12.31 5.60
CA THR A 172 -10.48 -11.24 6.53
C THR A 172 -8.97 -11.06 6.47
N ILE A 173 -8.56 -9.80 6.52
CA ILE A 173 -7.18 -9.36 6.78
C ILE A 173 -7.19 -8.71 8.16
N VAL A 174 -6.26 -9.07 9.03
CA VAL A 174 -6.04 -8.48 10.35
C VAL A 174 -4.73 -7.71 10.31
N PHE A 175 -4.76 -6.48 10.80
CA PHE A 175 -3.62 -5.58 10.87
C PHE A 175 -3.24 -5.38 12.33
N ASP A 176 -2.02 -5.77 12.66
CA ASP A 176 -1.46 -5.68 14.00
C ASP A 176 -0.08 -5.02 13.94
N THR A 177 0.43 -4.66 15.11
CA THR A 177 1.80 -4.17 15.29
C THR A 177 2.60 -5.13 16.14
N GLY A 178 3.87 -5.35 15.80
CA GLY A 178 4.74 -6.28 16.50
C GLY A 178 6.22 -5.88 16.42
N PRO A 179 7.14 -6.73 16.92
CA PRO A 179 8.57 -6.45 16.89
C PRO A 179 9.19 -6.59 15.48
N GLU A 180 8.57 -7.37 14.60
CA GLU A 180 9.05 -7.65 13.24
C GLU A 180 7.89 -7.55 12.24
N GLU A 181 8.20 -7.10 11.02
CA GLU A 181 7.24 -7.07 9.92
C GLU A 181 6.99 -8.49 9.40
N GLN A 182 5.72 -8.92 9.35
CA GLN A 182 5.37 -10.27 8.90
C GLN A 182 4.00 -10.29 8.21
N ILE A 183 3.87 -11.09 7.15
CA ILE A 183 2.58 -11.36 6.50
C ILE A 183 2.39 -12.86 6.37
N TYR A 184 1.36 -13.40 7.02
CA TYR A 184 1.12 -14.85 7.06
C TYR A 184 -0.37 -15.20 7.19
N LYS A 185 -0.71 -16.46 6.89
CA LYS A 185 -2.06 -16.99 7.13
C LYS A 185 -2.14 -17.52 8.55
N ASP A 186 -3.05 -17.01 9.35
CA ASP A 186 -3.25 -17.46 10.74
C ASP A 186 -3.99 -18.80 10.82
N LYS A 187 -4.11 -19.32 12.05
CA LYS A 187 -4.84 -20.56 12.36
C LYS A 187 -6.35 -20.49 12.06
N ASN A 188 -6.93 -19.28 12.02
CA ASN A 188 -8.33 -19.05 11.67
C ASN A 188 -8.53 -18.93 10.16
N GLY A 189 -7.46 -18.99 9.38
CA GLY A 189 -7.46 -18.89 7.94
C GLY A 189 -7.56 -17.46 7.40
N GLN A 190 -7.27 -16.46 8.23
CA GLN A 190 -7.22 -15.04 7.90
C GLN A 190 -5.79 -14.65 7.47
N LEU A 191 -5.65 -13.56 6.72
CA LEU A 191 -4.34 -12.98 6.43
C LEU A 191 -3.98 -12.03 7.58
N THR A 192 -2.91 -12.31 8.31
CA THR A 192 -2.39 -11.39 9.34
C THR A 192 -1.22 -10.62 8.77
N VAL A 193 -1.23 -9.32 9.01
CA VAL A 193 -0.22 -8.34 8.57
C VAL A 193 0.26 -7.65 9.84
N VAL A 194 1.51 -7.90 10.20
CA VAL A 194 2.17 -7.34 11.38
C VAL A 194 3.12 -6.27 10.88
N GLU A 195 2.92 -5.03 11.32
CA GLU A 195 3.83 -3.91 11.07
C GLU A 195 4.86 -3.81 12.21
N ALA A 196 6.11 -3.50 11.89
CA ALA A 196 7.16 -3.35 12.89
C ALA A 196 6.97 -2.07 13.71
N THR A 197 6.78 -2.21 15.01
CA THR A 197 6.81 -1.10 15.97
C THR A 197 8.25 -0.80 16.38
N PHE A 198 8.78 0.32 15.90
CA PHE A 198 10.03 0.86 16.44
C PHE A 198 9.75 1.48 17.81
N SER A 199 9.91 0.69 18.88
CA SER A 199 10.05 1.27 20.20
C SER A 199 11.38 2.02 20.24
N LEU A 200 11.35 3.36 20.15
CA LEU A 200 12.50 4.16 20.56
C LEU A 200 12.87 3.73 21.99
N PRO A 201 14.13 3.37 22.28
CA PRO A 201 14.53 3.14 23.66
C PRO A 201 14.21 4.43 24.41
N ARG A 202 13.35 4.33 25.44
CA ARG A 202 13.14 5.42 26.38
C ARG A 202 14.52 5.77 26.90
N LYS A 203 15.10 6.91 26.49
CA LYS A 203 16.26 7.48 27.17
C LYS A 203 15.84 7.61 28.63
N GLY A 204 16.36 6.74 29.48
CA GLY A 204 16.11 6.79 30.91
C GLY A 204 16.50 8.19 31.37
N LEU A 205 15.54 8.94 31.91
CA LEU A 205 15.88 10.04 32.78
C LEU A 205 16.63 9.43 33.96
N THR A 206 17.94 9.65 34.01
CA THR A 206 18.69 9.44 35.25
C THR A 206 18.12 10.38 36.30
N PRO A 207 17.83 9.91 37.53
CA PRO A 207 17.42 10.81 38.59
C PRO A 207 18.59 11.75 38.91
N TYR A 208 18.36 13.04 38.76
CA TYR A 208 19.20 14.09 39.32
C TYR A 208 19.33 13.83 40.83
N HIS A 209 20.48 13.35 41.28
CA HIS A 209 20.82 13.37 42.71
C HIS A 209 21.32 14.78 43.05
N SER A 210 20.48 15.52 43.76
CA SER A 210 20.83 16.73 44.48
C SER A 210 21.79 16.39 45.63
N GLY A 211 23.02 16.87 45.55
CA GLY A 211 24.00 16.81 46.64
C GLY A 211 24.87 18.06 46.63
N SER A 212 24.48 19.04 47.44
CA SER A 212 25.10 20.34 47.63
C SER A 212 26.39 20.28 48.47
N HIS A 213 27.43 20.98 47.97
CA HIS A 213 28.45 21.78 48.67
C HIS A 213 29.08 21.30 50.00
N SER A 214 30.43 21.16 50.02
CA SER A 214 31.42 22.05 50.68
C SER A 214 32.80 21.32 50.69
N CYS A 215 33.91 21.86 50.19
CA CYS A 215 34.79 22.92 50.72
C CYS A 215 36.11 22.36 51.33
N PHE A 216 37.20 22.54 50.57
CA PHE A 216 38.57 22.96 50.98
C PHE A 216 39.64 22.02 51.62
N GLN A 217 40.87 22.23 51.10
CA GLN A 217 42.25 22.05 51.66
C GLN A 217 42.85 20.63 51.75
N ARG A 218 44.16 20.37 51.58
CA ARG A 218 45.39 20.98 50.99
C ARG A 218 46.51 19.92 51.29
N TRP A 219 47.56 19.84 50.45
CA TRP A 219 48.94 19.34 50.75
C TRP A 219 49.10 17.80 50.92
N SER A 220 50.16 17.10 50.52
CA SER A 220 51.51 17.38 50.03
C SER A 220 52.09 16.16 49.28
N LEU A 221 53.13 16.43 48.50
CA LEU A 221 54.15 15.51 48.00
C LEU A 221 54.62 14.44 49.02
N LEU A 222 54.70 13.19 48.56
CA LEU A 222 55.88 12.32 48.57
C LEU A 222 55.61 11.11 47.66
#